data_AF-A0A953RRE7-F1
#
_entry.id   AF-A0A953RRE7-F1
#
_cell.length_a   1.000
_cell.length_b   1.000
_cell.length_c   1.000
_cell.angle_alpha   90.00
_cell.angle_beta   90.00
_cell.angle_gamma   90.00
#
_symmetry.space_group_name_H-M   'P 1'
#
loop_
_entity.id
_entity.type
_entity.pdbx_description
1 polymer ?
#
loop_
_entity_poly.entity_id
_entity_poly.type
_entity_poly.pdbx_seq_one_letter_code
_entity_poly.pdbx_strand_id
1 'polypeptide(L)' 'VSLIDEAVDVAGGGDLAVYRGTYNEDNGLDGVLMTHRTNFLAEFKRQSDGSWRMVWYSVSNMERSHPK' A
#
# COMPACT_ATOMS: atom_id res chain seq x y z
N VAL A 1 6.08 4.09 -9.00
CA VAL A 1 5.97 3.75 -7.57
C VAL A 1 7.35 3.53 -7.00
N SER A 2 7.79 4.41 -6.10
CA SER A 2 8.95 4.17 -5.24
C SER A 2 8.46 3.98 -3.81
N LEU A 3 8.82 2.86 -3.19
CA LEU A 3 8.45 2.53 -1.81
C LEU A 3 9.30 3.40 -0.87
N ILE A 4 8.66 4.07 0.09
CA ILE A 4 9.34 5.02 0.99
C ILE A 4 9.72 4.36 2.30
N ASP A 5 8.87 3.48 2.83
CA ASP A 5 9.11 2.83 4.12
C ASP A 5 8.40 1.47 4.23
N GLU A 6 9.18 0.42 4.52
CA GLU A 6 8.74 -0.94 4.86
C GLU A 6 8.65 -1.09 6.38
N ALA A 7 7.99 -0.16 7.08
CA ALA A 7 7.56 -0.39 8.45
C ALA A 7 6.43 -1.43 8.44
N VAL A 8 6.78 -2.66 8.04
CA VAL A 8 5.91 -3.82 8.04
C VAL A 8 5.80 -4.28 9.47
N ASP A 9 4.94 -3.61 10.23
CA ASP A 9 4.44 -4.18 11.46
C ASP A 9 3.39 -5.23 11.04
N VAL A 10 3.92 -6.40 10.64
CA VAL A 10 3.19 -7.65 10.45
C VAL A 10 2.69 -8.06 11.83
N ALA A 11 1.60 -7.44 12.28
CA ALA A 11 0.81 -7.96 13.38
C ALA A 11 0.11 -9.23 12.86
N GLY A 12 0.87 -10.32 12.81
CA GLY A 12 0.44 -11.62 12.32
C GLY A 12 -0.02 -12.51 13.47
N GLY A 13 -1.12 -13.24 13.25
CA GLY A 13 -1.64 -14.20 14.22
C GLY A 13 -2.40 -15.31 13.49
N GLY A 14 -1.86 -16.53 13.52
CA GLY A 14 -2.42 -17.66 12.78
C GLY A 14 -2.44 -17.39 11.27
N ASP A 15 -3.63 -17.43 10.68
CA ASP A 15 -3.84 -17.29 9.22
C ASP A 15 -4.17 -15.85 8.79
N LEU A 16 -3.81 -14.84 9.60
CA LEU A 16 -4.01 -13.43 9.30
C LEU A 16 -2.71 -12.63 9.47
N ALA A 17 -2.48 -11.70 8.54
CA ALA A 17 -1.39 -10.73 8.58
C ALA A 17 -1.88 -9.36 8.07
N VAL A 18 -1.38 -8.28 8.69
CA VAL A 18 -1.65 -6.91 8.24
C VAL A 18 -0.36 -6.29 7.73
N TYR A 19 -0.39 -5.76 6.50
CA TYR A 19 0.69 -4.97 5.92
C TYR A 19 0.37 -3.49 6.03
N ARG A 20 1.33 -2.71 6.50
CA ARG A 20 1.31 -1.25 6.53
C ARG A 20 2.53 -0.73 5.79
N GLY A 21 2.34 0.31 5.01
CA GLY A 21 3.46 0.96 4.32
C GLY A 21 3.10 2.35 3.83
N THR A 22 4.13 3.05 3.37
CA THR A 22 3.97 4.31 2.63
C THR A 22 4.74 4.25 1.32
N TYR A 23 4.15 4.74 0.24
CA TYR A 23 4.76 4.73 -1.10
C TYR A 23 4.46 6.02 -1.85
N ASN A 24 5.30 6.36 -2.84
CA ASN A 24 4.99 7.41 -3.80
C ASN A 24 4.14 6.84 -4.94
N GLU A 25 3.00 7.45 -5.20
CA GLU A 25 2.13 7.15 -6.32
C GLU A 25 2.30 8.19 -7.43
N ASP A 26 2.74 7.72 -8.59
CA ASP A 26 2.88 8.56 -9.77
C ASP A 26 1.61 8.49 -10.62
N ASN A 27 1.11 9.63 -11.07
CA ASN A 27 -0.01 9.71 -12.02
C ASN A 27 0.22 10.82 -13.06
N GLY A 28 -0.61 10.86 -14.10
CA GLY A 28 -0.59 11.91 -15.11
C GLY A 28 -1.79 12.83 -14.96
N LEU A 29 -1.58 14.14 -15.00
CA LEU A 29 -2.63 15.15 -15.07
C LEU A 29 -2.29 16.15 -16.18
N ASP A 30 -3.13 16.23 -17.20
CA ASP A 30 -2.97 17.15 -18.35
C ASP A 30 -1.59 17.12 -19.01
N GLY A 31 -1.00 15.92 -19.11
CA GLY A 31 0.33 15.71 -19.71
C GLY A 31 1.52 16.00 -18.79
N VAL A 32 1.28 16.42 -17.55
CA VAL A 32 2.30 16.58 -16.52
C VAL A 32 2.40 15.31 -15.68
N LEU A 33 3.62 14.83 -15.43
CA LEU A 33 3.87 13.75 -14.49
C LEU A 33 3.79 14.30 -13.06
N MET A 34 2.91 13.73 -12.27
CA MET A 34 2.64 14.14 -10.90
C MET A 34 2.99 12.99 -9.95
N THR A 35 3.26 13.34 -8.69
CA THR A 35 3.53 12.39 -7.61
C THR A 35 2.88 12.84 -6.30
N HIS A 36 2.66 11.90 -5.39
CA HIS A 36 2.30 12.15 -4.00
C HIS A 36 2.60 10.95 -3.13
N ARG A 37 2.73 11.17 -1.83
CA ARG A 37 2.83 10.13 -0.82
C ARG A 37 1.47 9.56 -0.44
N THR A 38 1.40 8.23 -0.36
CA THR A 38 0.20 7.47 -0.03
C THR A 38 0.45 6.52 1.13
N ASN A 39 -0.49 6.48 2.08
CA ASN A 39 -0.58 5.43 3.09
C ASN A 39 -1.25 4.20 2.49
N PHE A 40 -0.72 3.03 2.80
CA PHE A 40 -1.27 1.74 2.40
C PHE A 40 -1.48 0.84 3.61
N LEU A 41 -2.67 0.22 3.66
CA LEU A 41 -3.02 -0.79 4.64
C LEU A 41 -3.68 -1.96 3.91
N ALA A 42 -3.20 -3.18 4.13
CA ALA A 42 -3.77 -4.37 3.52
C ALA A 42 -3.83 -5.53 4.52
N GLU A 43 -4.89 -6.32 4.45
CA GLU A 43 -4.95 -7.62 5.13
C GLU A 43 -4.66 -8.74 4.15
N PHE A 44 -3.80 -9.65 4.61
CA PHE A 44 -3.54 -10.92 3.98
C PHE A 44 -4.13 -12.03 4.84
N LYS A 45 -4.84 -12.96 4.18
CA LYS A 45 -5.37 -14.16 4.81
C LYS A 45 -4.82 -15.40 4.14
N ARG A 46 -4.40 -16.38 4.95
CA ARG A 46 -3.98 -17.69 4.44
C ARG A 46 -5.21 -18.48 4.01
N GLN A 47 -5.15 -19.02 2.80
CA GLN A 47 -6.22 -19.80 2.20
C GLN A 47 -6.05 -21.29 2.57
N SER A 48 -7.07 -22.11 2.27
CA SER A 48 -7.03 -23.56 2.53
C SER A 48 -5.94 -24.29 1.74
N ASP A 49 -5.51 -23.73 0.60
CA ASP A 49 -4.38 -24.23 -0.19
C ASP A 49 -3.01 -23.79 0.38
N GLY A 50 -3.00 -23.06 1.50
CA GLY A 50 -1.81 -22.55 2.16
C GLY A 50 -1.26 -21.25 1.57
N SER A 51 -1.80 -20.76 0.45
CA SER A 51 -1.41 -19.48 -0.15
C SER A 51 -1.89 -18.29 0.66
N TRP A 52 -1.14 -17.19 0.63
CA TRP A 52 -1.59 -15.92 1.19
C TRP A 52 -2.25 -15.09 0.08
N ARG A 53 -3.41 -14.50 0.38
CA ARG A 53 -4.10 -13.59 -0.53
C ARG A 53 -4.47 -12.31 0.19
N MET A 54 -4.32 -11.19 -0.51
CA MET A 54 -4.87 -9.92 -0.05
C MET A 54 -6.39 -10.00 -0.12
N VAL A 55 -7.07 -9.79 1.02
CA VAL A 55 -8.54 -9.92 1.11
C VAL A 55 -9.23 -8.56 1.22
N TRP A 56 -8.53 -7.54 1.71
CA TRP A 56 -8.92 -6.14 1.59
C TRP A 56 -7.70 -5.23 1.66
N TYR A 57 -7.87 -4.00 1.16
CA TYR A 57 -6.89 -2.94 1.32
C TYR A 57 -7.57 -1.57 1.43
N SER A 58 -6.83 -0.59 1.93
CA SER A 58 -7.20 0.82 1.98
C SER A 58 -6.00 1.67 1.61
N VAL A 59 -6.29 2.75 0.88
CA VAL A 59 -5.33 3.77 0.49
C VAL A 59 -5.82 5.14 0.96
N SER A 60 -4.89 5.97 1.42
CA SER A 60 -5.17 7.36 1.75
C SER A 60 -4.00 8.23 1.36
N ASN A 61 -4.26 9.22 0.52
CA ASN A 61 -3.25 10.18 0.11
C ASN A 61 -2.88 11.05 1.30
N MET A 62 -1.58 11.15 1.60
CA MET A 62 -1.07 12.00 2.69
C MET A 62 -1.00 13.47 2.27
N GLU A 63 -0.94 13.70 0.97
CA GLU A 63 -0.80 15.02 0.37
C GLU A 63 -1.50 15.06 -0.99
N ARG A 64 -1.73 16.28 -1.49
CA ARG A 64 -2.23 16.48 -2.84
C ARG A 64 -1.12 16.17 -3.84
N SER A 65 -1.50 15.59 -4.98
CA SER A 65 -0.58 15.41 -6.10
C SER A 65 0.05 16.73 -6.53
N HIS A 66 1.36 16.69 -6.74
CA HIS A 66 2.19 17.81 -7.19
C HIS A 66 3.10 17.33 -8.33
N PRO A 67 3.63 18.24 -9.17
CA PRO A 67 4.58 17.84 -10.21
C PRO A 67 5.76 17.07 -9.62
N LYS A 68 6.13 15.97 -10.27
CA LYS A 68 7.18 15.06 -9.81
C LYS A 68 8.58 15.67 -9.88
#